data_AF-A0A7S1KEH0-F1
#
_entry.id   AF-A0A7S1KEH0-F1
#
_cell.length_a   1.000
_cell.length_b   1.000
_cell.length_c   1.000
_cell.angle_alpha   90.00
_cell.angle_beta   90.00
_cell.angle_gamma   90.00
#
_symmetry.space_group_name_H-M   'P 1'
#
loop_
_entity.id
_entity.type
_entity.pdbx_description
1 polymer ?
#
loop_
_entity_poly.entity_id
_entity_poly.type
_entity_poly.pdbx_seq_one_letter_code
_entity_poly.pdbx_strand_id
1 'polypeptide(L)'
;AAFNSNAHYPQSFIDAYLDLITQHGADMTEAVGIGWTPLCFAAVHGSPQVADHLCRKLPADQVNRRDNQGQTPLAKAAEELDHNIQRLQHPNTPEADKERHRAKIDNLKLTIHSLLRAGADISSTPTDTEEDRH
;
A
#
# COMPACT_ATOMS: atom_id res chain seq x y z
N ALA A 1 -19.34 -1.42 25.40
CA ALA A 1 -19.77 -1.35 23.99
C ALA A 1 -18.59 -1.80 23.13
N ALA A 2 -18.77 -2.85 22.33
CA ALA A 2 -17.70 -3.52 21.61
C ALA A 2 -17.21 -2.65 20.43
N PHE A 3 -15.99 -2.10 20.52
CA PHE A 3 -15.24 -1.65 19.35
C PHE A 3 -14.65 -2.89 18.66
N ASN A 4 -15.50 -3.65 17.97
CA ASN A 4 -15.05 -4.70 17.08
C ASN A 4 -15.95 -4.74 15.83
N SER A 5 -15.48 -4.07 14.79
CA SER A 5 -15.73 -4.40 13.39
C SER A 5 -14.80 -3.52 12.57
N ASN A 6 -14.13 -4.12 11.58
CA ASN A 6 -13.48 -3.40 10.49
C ASN A 6 -14.36 -2.23 10.05
N ALA A 7 -14.03 -1.01 10.43
CA ALA A 7 -14.70 0.18 9.93
C ALA A 7 -14.26 0.35 8.46
N HIS A 8 -14.90 -0.42 7.58
CA HIS A 8 -14.76 -0.28 6.16
C HIS A 8 -15.58 0.94 5.78
N TYR A 9 -14.95 2.11 5.84
CA TYR A 9 -15.59 3.34 5.38
C TYR A 9 -15.89 3.19 3.90
N PRO A 10 -17.06 3.66 3.41
CA PRO A 10 -17.34 3.63 1.99
C PRO A 10 -16.32 4.47 1.23
N GLN A 11 -16.02 4.11 -0.02
CA GLN A 11 -15.07 4.86 -0.85
C GLN A 11 -15.41 6.34 -0.91
N SER A 12 -16.69 6.70 -0.98
CA SER A 12 -17.16 8.09 -1.00
C SER A 12 -16.77 8.87 0.26
N PHE A 13 -16.74 8.23 1.43
CA PHE A 13 -16.28 8.87 2.66
C PHE A 13 -14.77 9.09 2.63
N ILE A 14 -14.00 8.08 2.21
CA ILE A 14 -12.54 8.22 2.08
C ILE A 14 -12.19 9.32 1.08
N ASP A 15 -12.84 9.34 -0.08
CA ASP A 15 -12.65 10.37 -1.10
C ASP A 15 -12.98 11.76 -0.56
N ALA A 16 -14.13 11.92 0.12
CA ALA A 16 -14.53 13.21 0.69
C ALA A 16 -13.58 13.68 1.80
N TYR A 17 -13.09 12.75 2.63
CA TYR A 17 -12.15 13.06 3.69
C TYR A 17 -10.79 13.49 3.13
N LEU A 18 -10.25 12.75 2.15
CA LEU A 18 -8.98 13.07 1.50
C LEU A 18 -9.07 14.39 0.71
N ASP A 19 -10.18 14.61 -0.01
CA ASP A 19 -10.42 15.89 -0.71
C ASP A 19 -10.52 17.06 0.29
N LEU A 20 -11.16 16.88 1.45
CA LEU A 20 -11.26 17.90 2.48
C LEU A 20 -9.88 18.29 3.02
N ILE A 21 -9.05 17.33 3.41
CA ILE A 21 -7.73 17.65 3.97
C ILE A 21 -6.80 18.28 2.91
N THR A 22 -6.90 17.87 1.64
CA THR A 22 -6.17 18.52 0.54
C THR A 22 -6.63 19.95 0.31
N GLN A 23 -7.94 20.23 0.39
CA GLN A 23 -8.46 21.60 0.31
C GLN A 23 -7.93 22.50 1.45
N HIS A 24 -7.59 21.92 2.59
CA HIS A 24 -6.97 22.61 3.73
C HIS A 24 -5.44 22.58 3.71
N GLY A 25 -4.82 22.26 2.57
CA GLY A 25 -3.39 22.42 2.34
C GLY A 25 -2.54 21.18 2.62
N ALA A 26 -3.15 20.00 2.83
CA ALA A 26 -2.39 18.75 2.90
C ALA A 26 -1.81 18.39 1.52
N ASP A 27 -0.48 18.25 1.44
CA ASP A 27 0.23 17.79 0.24
C ASP A 27 0.22 16.26 0.16
N MET A 28 -0.33 15.72 -0.94
CA MET A 28 -0.43 14.28 -1.19
C MET A 28 0.78 13.70 -1.94
N THR A 29 1.73 14.55 -2.33
CA THR A 29 2.95 14.22 -3.08
C THR A 29 4.20 14.31 -2.20
N GLU A 30 4.14 15.02 -1.08
CA GLU A 30 5.29 15.26 -0.23
C GLU A 30 5.81 13.95 0.37
N ALA A 31 7.12 13.74 0.27
CA ALA A 31 7.78 12.58 0.86
C ALA A 31 8.32 12.95 2.24
N VAL A 32 8.07 12.12 3.24
CA VAL A 32 8.53 12.33 4.63
C VAL A 32 9.57 11.29 5.05
N GLY A 33 10.45 11.69 5.99
CA GLY A 33 11.45 10.79 6.59
C GLY A 33 12.35 10.13 5.56
N ILE A 34 12.23 8.81 5.43
CA ILE A 34 13.01 7.98 4.49
C ILE A 34 12.50 8.04 3.04
N GLY A 35 11.88 9.16 2.64
CA GLY A 35 11.35 9.36 1.29
C GLY A 35 9.97 8.72 1.07
N TRP A 36 9.21 8.47 2.13
CA TRP A 36 7.89 7.85 2.00
C TRP A 36 6.83 8.87 1.60
N THR A 37 6.17 8.60 0.48
CA THR A 37 5.00 9.36 0.03
C THR A 37 3.73 8.81 0.68
N PRO A 38 2.62 9.58 0.69
CA PRO A 38 1.30 9.08 1.10
C PRO A 38 0.90 7.79 0.38
N LEU A 39 1.29 7.64 -0.90
CA LEU A 39 1.06 6.41 -1.66
C LEU A 39 1.87 5.22 -1.14
N CYS A 40 3.14 5.42 -0.73
CA CYS A 40 3.93 4.40 -0.04
C CYS A 40 3.26 3.94 1.26
N PHE A 41 2.72 4.87 2.05
CA PHE A 41 1.97 4.51 3.26
C PHE A 41 0.73 3.68 2.94
N ALA A 42 -0.06 4.09 1.94
CA ALA A 42 -1.24 3.32 1.51
C ALA A 42 -0.87 1.90 1.02
N ALA A 43 0.26 1.77 0.32
CA ALA A 43 0.81 0.50 -0.12
C ALA A 43 1.19 -0.42 1.05
N VAL A 44 2.04 0.03 1.96
CA VAL A 44 2.49 -0.74 3.14
C VAL A 44 1.31 -1.10 4.06
N HIS A 45 0.39 -0.16 4.25
CA HIS A 45 -0.77 -0.40 5.09
C HIS A 45 -1.86 -1.24 4.44
N GLY A 46 -1.75 -1.57 3.15
CA GLY A 46 -2.79 -2.32 2.46
C GLY A 46 -4.11 -1.54 2.53
N SER A 47 -4.08 -0.27 2.14
CA SER A 47 -5.23 0.63 2.18
C SER A 47 -5.76 0.88 0.76
N PRO A 48 -6.51 -0.07 0.16
CA PRO A 48 -6.83 -0.03 -1.26
C PRO A 48 -7.63 1.20 -1.67
N GLN A 49 -8.49 1.68 -0.77
CA GLN A 49 -9.36 2.83 -0.99
C GLN A 49 -8.58 4.15 -1.03
N VAL A 50 -7.58 4.27 -0.15
CA VAL A 50 -6.66 5.42 -0.13
C VAL A 50 -5.74 5.36 -1.34
N ALA A 51 -5.20 4.18 -1.66
CA ALA A 51 -4.36 4.00 -2.83
C ALA A 51 -5.11 4.33 -4.13
N ASP A 52 -6.37 3.90 -4.28
CA ASP A 52 -7.21 4.24 -5.44
C ASP A 52 -7.44 5.75 -5.58
N HIS A 53 -7.81 6.43 -4.49
CA HIS A 53 -8.01 7.88 -4.51
C HIS A 53 -6.71 8.62 -4.90
N LEU A 54 -5.60 8.27 -4.25
CA LEU A 54 -4.29 8.85 -4.55
C LEU A 54 -3.88 8.60 -6.00
N CYS A 55 -4.03 7.38 -6.50
CA CYS A 55 -3.72 7.06 -7.91
C CYS A 55 -4.56 7.87 -8.91
N ARG A 56 -5.81 8.22 -8.56
CA ARG A 56 -6.68 9.05 -9.41
C ARG A 56 -6.32 10.54 -9.39
N LYS A 57 -5.78 11.03 -8.27
CA LYS A 57 -5.53 12.46 -8.05
C LYS A 57 -4.07 12.88 -8.27
N LEU A 58 -3.14 11.95 -8.10
CA LEU A 58 -1.71 12.22 -8.22
C LEU A 58 -1.26 12.22 -9.69
N PRO A 59 -0.25 13.03 -10.03
CA PRO A 59 0.49 12.91 -11.28
C PRO A 59 1.10 11.51 -11.45
N ALA A 60 1.20 11.04 -12.70
CA ALA A 60 1.68 9.70 -13.02
C ALA A 60 3.12 9.42 -12.51
N ASP A 61 3.99 10.43 -12.47
CA ASP A 61 5.36 10.33 -11.95
C ASP A 61 5.41 10.04 -10.45
N GLN A 62 4.34 10.33 -9.69
CA GLN A 62 4.27 10.04 -8.27
C GLN A 62 3.94 8.57 -7.97
N VAL A 63 3.34 7.84 -8.92
CA VAL A 63 2.96 6.43 -8.74
C VAL A 63 4.20 5.53 -8.59
N ASN A 64 5.27 5.85 -9.34
CA ASN A 64 6.53 5.11 -9.35
C ASN A 64 7.64 5.81 -8.56
N ARG A 65 7.30 6.82 -7.75
CA ARG A 65 8.30 7.54 -6.95
C ARG A 65 8.99 6.58 -5.98
N ARG A 66 10.32 6.57 -6.01
CA ARG A 66 11.15 5.73 -5.16
C ARG A 66 11.41 6.39 -3.82
N ASP A 67 11.40 5.59 -2.76
CA ASP A 67 11.87 6.00 -1.44
C ASP A 67 13.42 6.01 -1.39
N ASN A 68 13.98 6.34 -0.22
CA ASN A 68 15.43 6.40 -0.04
C ASN A 68 16.12 5.03 -0.14
N GLN A 69 15.37 3.93 -0.15
CA GLN A 69 15.85 2.56 -0.36
C GLN A 69 15.70 2.13 -1.83
N GLY A 70 15.25 3.04 -2.70
CA GLY A 70 15.00 2.74 -4.11
C GLY A 70 13.71 1.98 -4.37
N GLN A 71 12.86 1.76 -3.36
CA GLN A 71 11.63 0.99 -3.49
C GLN A 71 10.45 1.86 -3.92
N THR A 72 9.63 1.34 -4.83
CA THR A 72 8.36 1.96 -5.24
C THR A 72 7.22 1.57 -4.27
N PRO A 73 6.07 2.28 -4.28
CA PRO A 73 4.89 1.84 -3.55
C PRO A 73 4.50 0.40 -3.88
N LEU A 74 4.60 0.00 -5.16
CA LEU A 74 4.31 -1.38 -5.58
C LEU A 74 5.28 -2.38 -4.95
N ALA A 75 6.58 -2.07 -4.94
CA ALA A 75 7.60 -2.92 -4.33
C ALA A 75 7.34 -3.13 -2.82
N LYS A 76 6.99 -2.05 -2.10
CA LYS A 76 6.64 -2.11 -0.68
C LYS A 76 5.37 -2.93 -0.41
N ALA A 77 4.33 -2.78 -1.24
CA ALA A 77 3.11 -3.58 -1.11
C ALA A 77 3.38 -5.07 -1.35
N ALA A 78 4.24 -5.41 -2.31
CA ALA A 78 4.63 -6.79 -2.60
C ALA A 78 5.45 -7.41 -1.47
N GLU A 79 6.42 -6.67 -0.92
CA GLU A 79 7.21 -7.08 0.24
C GLU A 79 6.31 -7.36 1.46
N GLU A 80 5.38 -6.45 1.76
CA GLU A 80 4.42 -6.65 2.84
C GLU A 80 3.49 -7.84 2.59
N LEU A 81 3.09 -8.08 1.34
CA LEU A 81 2.27 -9.24 0.98
C LEU A 81 3.02 -10.54 1.28
N ASP A 82 4.28 -10.65 0.88
CA ASP A 82 5.11 -11.82 1.16
C ASP A 82 5.30 -12.04 2.67
N HIS A 83 5.64 -10.99 3.43
CA HIS A 83 5.74 -11.06 4.89
C HIS A 83 4.45 -11.56 5.55
N ASN A 84 3.29 -11.09 5.11
CA ASN A 84 2.02 -11.54 5.67
C ASN A 84 1.69 -12.99 5.28
N ILE A 85 2.07 -13.45 4.09
CA ILE A 85 1.93 -14.85 3.67
C ILE A 85 2.82 -15.75 4.52
N GLN A 86 4.09 -15.38 4.71
CA GLN A 86 5.02 -16.13 5.56
C GLN A 86 4.51 -16.26 7.00
N ARG A 87 4.01 -15.16 7.58
CA ARG A 87 3.43 -15.15 8.93
C ARG A 87 2.16 -15.99 9.03
N LEU A 88 1.31 -15.99 8.00
CA LEU A 88 0.10 -16.81 7.96
C LEU A 88 0.44 -18.31 7.96
N GLN A 89 1.53 -18.70 7.28
CA GLN A 89 1.98 -20.10 7.16
C GLN A 89 2.81 -20.58 8.35
N HIS A 90 3.35 -19.67 9.17
CA HIS A 90 4.20 -20.04 10.30
C HIS A 90 3.44 -20.92 11.31
N PRO A 91 4.00 -22.08 11.73
CA PRO A 91 3.27 -23.10 12.49
C PRO A 91 2.78 -22.62 13.86
N ASN A 92 3.48 -21.66 14.47
CA ASN A 92 3.14 -21.12 15.79
C ASN A 92 2.27 -19.86 15.74
N THR A 93 1.74 -19.46 14.58
CA THR A 93 0.89 -18.27 14.50
C THR A 93 -0.47 -18.54 15.14
N PRO A 94 -0.91 -17.77 16.15
CA PRO A 94 -2.24 -17.89 16.74
C PRO A 94 -3.36 -17.69 15.70
N GLU A 95 -4.49 -18.37 15.86
CA GLU A 95 -5.60 -18.26 14.88
C GLU A 95 -6.16 -16.83 14.76
N ALA A 96 -6.20 -16.09 15.87
CA ALA A 96 -6.58 -14.67 15.85
C ALA A 96 -5.64 -13.81 14.99
N ASP A 97 -4.34 -14.12 15.00
CA ASP A 97 -3.36 -13.43 14.16
C ASP A 97 -3.45 -13.86 12.70
N LYS A 98 -3.76 -15.14 12.45
CA LYS A 98 -3.97 -15.64 11.07
C LYS A 98 -5.14 -14.92 10.39
N GLU A 99 -6.24 -14.70 11.09
CA GLU A 99 -7.38 -13.96 10.52
C GLU A 99 -6.99 -12.52 10.17
N ARG A 100 -6.22 -11.85 11.03
CA ARG A 100 -5.65 -10.52 10.75
C ARG A 100 -4.73 -10.55 9.52
N HIS A 101 -3.90 -11.57 9.38
CA HIS A 101 -3.02 -11.73 8.21
C HIS A 101 -3.80 -12.00 6.93
N ARG A 102 -4.86 -12.82 6.96
CA ARG A 102 -5.75 -13.04 5.79
C ARG A 102 -6.41 -11.75 5.32
N ALA A 103 -7.04 -11.00 6.22
CA ALA A 103 -7.65 -9.72 5.88
C ALA A 103 -6.63 -8.72 5.32
N LYS A 104 -5.42 -8.70 5.90
CA LYS A 104 -4.32 -7.86 5.41
C LYS A 104 -3.85 -8.27 4.01
N ILE A 105 -3.72 -9.57 3.75
CA ILE A 105 -3.35 -10.12 2.43
C ILE A 105 -4.37 -9.71 1.37
N ASP A 106 -5.67 -9.82 1.67
CA ASP A 106 -6.72 -9.46 0.71
C ASP A 106 -6.67 -7.96 0.39
N ASN A 107 -6.48 -7.12 1.39
CA ASN A 107 -6.33 -5.68 1.18
C ASN A 107 -5.04 -5.33 0.42
N LEU A 108 -3.92 -5.99 0.69
CA LEU A 108 -2.67 -5.78 -0.04
C LEU A 108 -2.80 -6.16 -1.52
N LYS A 109 -3.50 -7.26 -1.84
CA LYS A 109 -3.82 -7.64 -3.21
C LYS A 109 -4.65 -6.57 -3.93
N LEU A 110 -5.67 -6.04 -3.25
CA LEU A 110 -6.48 -4.95 -3.80
C LEU A 110 -5.64 -3.67 -4.02
N THR A 111 -4.75 -3.33 -3.09
CA THR A 111 -3.85 -2.18 -3.24
C THR A 111 -2.88 -2.37 -4.40
N ILE A 112 -2.29 -3.56 -4.56
CA ILE A 112 -1.43 -3.90 -5.70
C ILE A 112 -2.21 -3.76 -7.01
N HIS A 113 -3.45 -4.25 -7.07
CA HIS A 113 -4.30 -4.07 -8.25
C HIS A 113 -4.55 -2.59 -8.56
N SER A 114 -4.84 -1.75 -7.57
CA SER A 114 -5.01 -0.31 -7.77
C SER A 114 -3.74 0.35 -8.33
N LEU A 115 -2.58 0.01 -7.79
CA LEU A 115 -1.28 0.54 -8.25
C LEU A 115 -0.98 0.11 -9.70
N LEU A 116 -1.16 -1.17 -10.03
CA LEU A 116 -0.96 -1.68 -11.38
C LEU A 116 -1.90 -1.01 -12.39
N ARG A 117 -3.17 -0.81 -12.01
CA ARG A 117 -4.15 -0.08 -12.83
C ARG A 117 -3.72 1.37 -13.09
N ALA A 118 -3.03 1.98 -12.13
CA ALA A 118 -2.50 3.34 -12.23
C ALA A 118 -1.20 3.45 -13.05
N GLY A 119 -0.68 2.33 -13.57
CA GLY A 119 0.56 2.30 -14.34
C GLY A 119 1.82 2.12 -13.50
N ALA A 120 1.71 1.51 -12.32
CA ALA A 120 2.89 1.17 -11.53
C ALA A 120 3.77 0.12 -12.25
N ASP A 121 5.07 0.35 -12.27
CA ASP A 121 6.03 -0.49 -12.99
C ASP A 121 6.33 -1.77 -12.20
N ILE A 122 6.02 -2.92 -12.82
CA ILE A 122 6.25 -4.24 -12.21
C ILE A 122 7.74 -4.61 -12.09
N SER A 123 8.61 -4.01 -12.90
CA SER A 123 10.06 -4.27 -12.85
C SER A 123 10.73 -3.76 -11.58
N SER A 124 10.01 -3.01 -10.73
CA SER A 124 10.55 -2.53 -9.46
C SER A 124 10.34 -3.49 -8.29
N THR A 125 9.73 -4.67 -8.51
CA THR A 125 9.68 -5.70 -7.45
C THR A 125 11.09 -6.21 -7.15
N PRO A 126 11.45 -6.48 -5.88
CA PRO A 126 12.80 -6.90 -5.48
C PRO A 126 13.26 -8.27 -6.04
N THR A 127 12.49 -8.86 -6.95
CA THR A 127 12.84 -10.07 -7.71
C THR A 127 13.72 -9.83 -8.93
N ASP A 128 14.08 -8.58 -9.27
CA ASP A 128 15.21 -8.35 -10.18
C ASP A 128 16.52 -8.59 -9.41
N THR A 129 16.82 -9.86 -9.16
CA THR A 129 18.19 -10.34 -8.99
C THR A 129 18.95 -10.11 -10.30
N GLU A 130 19.32 -8.86 -10.57
CA GLU A 130 20.40 -8.57 -11.54
C GLU A 130 21.76 -9.11 -11.04
N GLU A 131 21.85 -9.57 -9.79
CA GLU A 131 23.03 -10.25 -9.22
C GLU A 131 23.28 -11.68 -9.75
N ASP A 132 22.37 -12.28 -10.53
CA ASP A 132 22.58 -13.61 -11.16
C ASP A 132 23.07 -13.55 -12.63
N ARG A 133 23.54 -12.39 -13.12
CA ARG A 133 23.98 -12.19 -14.52
C ARG A 133 25.46 -11.85 -14.75
N HIS A 134 26.35 -12.02 -13.79
CA HIS A 134 27.79 -11.87 -14.03
C HIS A 134 28.66 -12.97 -13.42
#